data_AF-A0A972F3P8-F1
#
_entry.id   AF-A0A972F3P8-F1
#
_cell.length_a   1.000
_cell.length_b   1.000
_cell.length_c   1.000
_cell.angle_alpha   90.00
_cell.angle_beta   90.00
_cell.angle_gamma   90.00
#
_symmetry.space_group_name_H-M   'P 1'
#
loop_
_entity.id
_entity.type
_entity.pdbx_description
1 polymer ?
#
loop_
_entity_poly.entity_id
_entity_poly.type
_entity_poly.pdbx_seq_one_letter_code
_entity_poly.pdbx_strand_id
1 'polypeptide(L)' 'MKKSLPNLSDPGMPMGHDDSMRLFFPQAMAVAAPFLLFRLKRWGFSGCRVTVTDGGLLVTARR' A
#
# COMPACT_ATOMS: atom_id res chain seq x y z
N MET A 1 -12.31 -14.28 -20.70
CA MET A 1 -12.50 -14.18 -19.24
C MET A 1 -12.03 -12.79 -18.79
N LYS A 2 -12.95 -11.88 -18.45
CA LYS A 2 -12.62 -10.51 -18.04
C LYS A 2 -12.10 -10.55 -16.60
N LYS A 3 -10.82 -10.27 -16.38
CA LYS A 3 -10.26 -10.12 -15.03
C LYS A 3 -10.86 -8.86 -14.42
N SER A 4 -11.79 -9.01 -13.47
CA SER A 4 -12.30 -7.86 -12.71
C SER A 4 -11.16 -7.29 -11.87
N LEU A 5 -10.97 -5.98 -11.97
CA LEU A 5 -10.08 -5.23 -11.08
C LEU A 5 -10.63 -5.34 -9.65
N PRO A 6 -9.80 -5.57 -8.63
CA PRO A 6 -10.26 -5.63 -7.26
C PRO A 6 -10.86 -4.26 -6.87
N ASN A 7 -12.10 -4.33 -6.41
CA ASN A 7 -12.87 -3.27 -5.75
C ASN A 7 -11.97 -2.46 -4.79
N LEU A 8 -11.90 -1.14 -5.00
CA LEU A 8 -11.04 -0.19 -4.29
C LEU A 8 -11.69 0.45 -3.04
N SER A 9 -12.84 -0.07 -2.58
CA SER A 9 -13.72 0.59 -1.59
C SER A 9 -13.80 -0.09 -0.23
N ASP A 10 -12.95 -1.06 0.05
CA ASP A 10 -12.82 -1.65 1.38
C ASP A 10 -11.42 -1.33 1.92
N PRO A 11 -11.25 -0.59 3.04
CA PRO A 11 -9.99 -0.55 3.77
C PRO A 11 -9.77 -1.91 4.48
N GLY A 12 -9.86 -2.99 3.70
CA GLY A 12 -9.71 -4.36 4.13
C GLY A 12 -8.27 -4.62 4.54
N MET A 13 -8.09 -4.95 5.82
CA MET A 13 -6.92 -5.64 6.34
C MET A 13 -6.45 -6.73 5.36
N PRO A 14 -5.18 -6.75 4.93
CA PRO A 14 -4.65 -7.92 4.25
C PRO A 14 -4.38 -9.01 5.29
N MET A 15 -5.34 -9.92 5.49
CA MET A 15 -5.02 -11.30 5.90
C MET A 15 -4.81 -12.12 4.62
N GLY A 16 -3.58 -12.08 4.11
CA GLY A 16 -3.10 -13.00 3.10
C GLY A 16 -1.95 -13.79 3.69
N HIS A 17 -1.90 -15.09 3.41
CA HIS A 17 -0.87 -16.06 3.83
C HIS A 17 0.53 -15.77 3.23
N ASP A 18 0.69 -14.65 2.51
CA ASP A 18 1.97 -14.12 2.07
C ASP A 18 2.34 -12.96 3.00
N ASP A 19 3.59 -12.91 3.47
CA ASP A 19 4.15 -11.81 4.25
C ASP A 19 4.16 -10.45 3.51
N SER A 20 3.36 -10.28 2.45
CA SER A 20 3.24 -9.06 1.67
C SER A 20 2.00 -8.25 2.03
N MET A 21 2.17 -6.93 2.07
CA MET A 21 1.12 -5.96 2.33
C MET A 21 0.97 -5.02 1.14
N ARG A 22 -0.28 -4.69 0.80
CA ARG A 22 -0.62 -3.68 -0.21
C ARG A 22 -1.76 -2.80 0.29
N LEU A 23 -1.53 -1.49 0.35
CA LEU A 23 -2.49 -0.50 0.84
C LEU A 23 -2.58 0.67 -0.14
N PHE A 24 -3.77 1.21 -0.35
CA PHE A 24 -3.97 2.41 -1.14
C PHE A 24 -4.50 3.54 -0.25
N PHE A 25 -3.83 4.69 -0.30
CA PHE A 25 -4.21 5.90 0.43
C PHE A 25 -4.80 6.89 -0.58
N PRO A 26 -6.13 6.95 -0.74
CA PRO A 26 -6.76 7.84 -1.70
C PRO A 26 -6.50 9.30 -1.33
N GLN A 27 -6.29 10.13 -2.34
CA GLN A 27 -6.03 11.58 -2.23
C GLN A 27 -4.80 11.95 -1.38
N ALA A 28 -3.99 10.97 -0.98
CA ALA A 28 -2.77 11.23 -0.25
C ALA A 28 -1.74 11.93 -1.14
N MET A 29 -1.20 13.04 -0.64
CA MET A 29 -0.18 13.82 -1.32
C MET A 29 1.17 13.08 -1.34
N ALA A 30 1.94 13.27 -2.40
CA ALA A 30 3.28 12.67 -2.55
C ALA A 30 4.21 12.91 -1.36
N VAL A 31 4.06 14.06 -0.68
CA VAL A 31 4.82 14.41 0.54
C VAL A 31 4.60 13.42 1.70
N ALA A 32 3.51 12.65 1.71
CA ALA A 32 3.25 11.62 2.71
C ALA A 32 4.14 10.36 2.54
N ALA A 33 4.72 10.14 1.35
CA ALA A 33 5.51 8.95 1.03
C ALA A 33 6.67 8.66 2.02
N PRO A 34 7.56 9.61 2.36
CA PRO A 34 8.64 9.35 3.31
C PRO A 34 8.13 8.95 4.71
N PHE A 35 7.01 9.51 5.16
CA PHE A 35 6.41 9.17 6.47
C PHE A 35 5.85 7.75 6.47
N LEU A 36 5.20 7.33 5.38
CA LEU A 36 4.71 5.97 5.20
C LEU A 36 5.86 4.97 5.20
N LEU A 37 6.91 5.22 4.40
CA LEU A 37 8.09 4.36 4.34
C LEU A 37 8.79 4.23 5.69
N PHE A 38 8.98 5.34 6.41
CA PHE A 38 9.59 5.34 7.74
C PHE A 38 8.77 4.52 8.74
N ARG A 39 7.45 4.69 8.76
CA ARG A 39 6.56 3.95 9.66
C ARG A 39 6.60 2.44 9.38
N LEU A 40 6.54 2.05 8.10
CA LEU A 40 6.62 0.64 7.70
C LEU A 40 7.94 0.00 8.15
N LYS A 41 9.06 0.70 7.98
CA LYS A 41 10.37 0.21 8.42
C LYS A 41 10.41 -0.02 9.93
N ARG A 42 9.79 0.87 10.72
CA ARG A 42 9.69 0.73 12.18
C ARG A 42 8.78 -0.40 12.63
N TRP A 43 7.82 -0.81 11.81
CA TRP A 43 6.95 -1.97 12.08
C TRP A 43 7.57 -3.31 11.67
N GLY A 44 8.81 -3.29 11.17
CA GLY A 44 9.55 -4.49 10.78
C GLY A 44 9.28 -4.93 9.34
N PHE A 45 8.65 -4.09 8.51
CA PHE A 45 8.52 -4.39 7.09
C PHE A 45 9.83 -4.11 6.33
N SER A 46 10.06 -4.93 5.30
CA SER A 46 11.11 -4.84 4.30
C SER A 46 10.52 -4.63 2.90
N GLY A 47 11.36 -4.32 1.91
CA GLY A 47 10.90 -4.18 0.52
C GLY A 47 9.84 -3.10 0.28
N CYS A 48 9.75 -2.11 1.17
CA CYS A 48 8.72 -1.07 1.13
C CYS A 48 8.86 -0.17 -0.10
N ARG A 49 7.77 0.03 -0.84
CA ARG A 49 7.68 0.93 -2.00
C ARG A 49 6.40 1.76 -1.95
N VAL A 50 6.51 3.01 -2.34
CA VAL A 50 5.37 3.91 -2.57
C VAL A 50 5.35 4.31 -4.03
N THR A 51 4.21 4.12 -4.69
CA THR A 51 3.94 4.60 -6.04
C THR A 51 2.94 5.75 -5.95
N VAL A 52 3.33 6.92 -6.46
CA VAL A 52 2.43 8.05 -6.62
C VAL A 52 1.54 7.80 -7.83
N THR A 53 0.24 8.01 -7.68
CA THR A 53 -0.74 7.95 -8.77
C THR A 53 -1.57 9.23 -8.76
N ASP A 54 -2.33 9.47 -9.83
CA ASP A 54 -3.26 10.61 -9.90
C ASP A 54 -4.34 10.57 -8.81
N GLY A 55 -4.61 9.39 -8.24
CA GLY A 55 -5.63 9.19 -7.20
C GLY A 55 -5.09 9.12 -5.76
N GLY A 56 -3.77 9.20 -5.54
CA GLY A 56 -3.16 9.11 -4.21
C GLY A 56 -1.89 8.25 -4.18
N LEU A 57 -1.68 7.50 -3.09
CA LEU A 57 -0.48 6.69 -2.89
C LEU A 57 -0.80 5.20 -2.80
N LEU A 58 -0.18 4.41 -3.66
CA LEU A 58 -0.15 2.96 -3.52
C LEU A 58 1.10 2.55 -2.77
N VAL A 59 0.93 1.77 -1.71
CA VAL A 59 2.00 1.29 -0.84
C VAL A 59 2.08 -0.23 -0.94
N THR A 60 3.29 -0.75 -1.10
CA THR A 60 3.58 -2.18 -1.06
C THR A 60 4.73 -2.45 -0.09
N ALA A 61 4.69 -3.57 0.62
CA ALA A 61 5.73 -3.99 1.56
C ALA A 61 5.75 -5.50 1.72
N ARG A 62 6.82 -6.02 2.32
CA ARG A 62 7.00 -7.43 2.73
C ARG A 62 7.40 -7.49 4.20
N ARG A 63 7.18 -8.60 4.87
CA ARG A 63 7.66 -8.90 6.21
C ARG A 63 8.71 -9.99 6.16
#